data_AF-A0AAW4G7M7-F1
#
_entry.id   AF-A0AAW4G7M7-F1
#
_cell.length_a   1.000
_cell.length_b   1.000
_cell.length_c   1.000
_cell.angle_alpha   90.00
_cell.angle_beta   90.00
_cell.angle_gamma   90.00
#
_symmetry.space_group_name_H-M   'P 1'
#
loop_
_entity.id
_entity.type
_entity.pdbx_description
1 polymer ?
#
loop_
_entity_poly.entity_id
_entity_poly.type
_entity_poly.pdbx_seq_one_letter_code
_entity_poly.pdbx_strand_id
1 'polypeptide(L)' 'MPAAMLNTPTIVSSRSGSIPPIRLSRSSFSDGERIVIRQAGAFVTIPDADLARLLTALKEV' A
#
# COMPACT_ATOMS: atom_id res chain seq x y z
N MET A 1 -0.68 -9.71 22.07
CA MET A 1 -0.14 -8.47 21.49
C MET A 1 -0.95 -8.18 20.23
N PRO A 2 -1.66 -7.06 20.08
CA PRO A 2 -2.37 -6.80 18.83
C PRO A 2 -1.32 -6.47 17.77
N ALA A 3 -1.36 -7.20 16.65
CA ALA A 3 -0.58 -6.86 15.46
C ALA A 3 -0.88 -5.39 15.11
N ALA A 4 0.15 -4.60 14.82
CA ALA A 4 -0.02 -3.26 14.29
C ALA A 4 -0.80 -3.37 12.96
N MET A 5 -2.12 -3.29 13.04
CA MET A 5 -2.97 -3.28 11.88
C MET A 5 -2.61 -2.01 11.11
N LEU A 6 -2.32 -2.14 9.83
CA LEU A 6 -2.09 -1.01 8.92
C LEU A 6 -3.42 -0.26 8.63
N ASN A 7 -4.27 -0.08 9.65
CA ASN A 7 -5.48 0.72 9.61
C ASN A 7 -5.12 2.21 9.60
N THR A 8 -3.94 2.56 10.13
CA THR A 8 -3.37 3.90 10.06
C THR A 8 -2.51 4.02 8.79
N PRO A 9 -2.81 4.95 7.86
CA PRO A 9 -2.02 5.14 6.66
C PRO A 9 -0.56 5.52 7.00
N THR A 10 0.39 4.68 6.59
CA THR A 10 1.83 4.90 6.78
C THR A 10 2.39 5.62 5.55
N ILE A 11 3.11 6.72 5.77
CA ILE A 11 3.88 7.37 4.70
C ILE A 11 5.19 6.60 4.54
N VAL A 12 5.47 6.12 3.33
CA VAL A 12 6.66 5.29 3.05
C VAL A 12 7.64 5.93 2.08
N SER A 13 7.39 7.19 1.70
CA SER A 13 8.29 7.96 0.84
C SER A 13 8.60 9.31 1.46
N SER A 14 9.88 9.65 1.54
CA SER A 14 10.39 10.97 1.91
C SER A 14 11.02 11.64 0.68
N ARG A 15 10.20 12.02 -0.32
CA ARG A 15 10.70 12.83 -1.43
C ARG A 15 10.42 14.30 -1.13
N SER A 16 11.47 15.08 -0.90
CA SER A 16 11.36 16.52 -0.69
C SER A 16 11.06 17.22 -2.03
N GLY A 17 9.97 17.99 -2.09
CA GLY A 17 9.54 18.72 -3.29
C GLY A 17 8.02 18.87 -3.42
N SER A 18 7.57 19.24 -4.62
CA SER A 18 6.16 19.43 -5.02
C SER A 18 5.40 18.12 -5.30
N ILE A 19 6.02 16.97 -5.10
CA ILE A 19 5.44 15.65 -5.38
C ILE A 19 4.77 15.13 -4.09
N PRO A 20 3.46 14.82 -4.11
CA PRO A 20 2.78 14.28 -2.94
C PRO A 20 3.40 12.95 -2.47
N PRO A 21 3.46 12.71 -1.15
CA PRO A 21 4.04 11.49 -0.59
C PRO A 21 3.18 10.27 -0.92
N ILE A 22 3.84 9.12 -1.07
CA ILE A 22 3.23 7.80 -1.17
C ILE A 22 2.77 7.38 0.24
N ARG A 23 1.47 7.08 0.34
CA ARG A 23 0.84 6.53 1.55
C ARG A 23 0.40 5.11 1.30
N LEU A 24 0.70 4.21 2.24
CA LEU A 24 0.23 2.84 2.27
C LEU A 24 -0.78 2.67 3.40
N SER A 25 -1.92 2.05 3.11
CA SER A 25 -2.88 1.61 4.12
C SER A 25 -3.37 0.21 3.78
N ARG A 26 -3.79 -0.55 4.79
CA ARG A 26 -4.55 -1.80 4.59
C ARG A 26 -6.01 -1.51 4.84
N SER A 27 -6.88 -2.12 4.05
CA SER A 27 -8.32 -1.95 4.16
C SER A 27 -9.03 -3.27 3.94
N SER A 28 -9.98 -3.56 4.82
CA SER A 28 -10.85 -4.72 4.73
C SER A 28 -11.99 -4.44 3.74
N PHE A 29 -12.14 -5.31 2.74
CA PHE A 29 -13.28 -5.34 1.82
C PHE A 29 -14.09 -6.61 2.08
N SER A 30 -15.30 -6.68 1.53
CA SER A 30 -16.21 -7.84 1.72
C SER A 30 -15.63 -9.17 1.23
N ASP A 31 -14.66 -9.11 0.33
CA ASP A 31 -13.99 -10.25 -0.31
C ASP A 31 -12.53 -10.45 0.17
N GLY A 32 -12.08 -9.68 1.16
CA GLY A 32 -10.77 -9.84 1.79
C GLY A 32 -10.00 -8.55 2.05
N GLU A 33 -8.77 -8.70 2.54
CA GLU A 33 -7.87 -7.59 2.82
C GLU A 33 -7.17 -7.09 1.56
N ARG A 34 -7.00 -5.78 1.44
CA ARG A 34 -6.26 -5.16 0.35
C ARG A 34 -5.32 -4.08 0.84
N ILE A 35 -4.17 -3.95 0.18
CA ILE A 35 -3.24 -2.85 0.36
C ILE A 35 -3.59 -1.75 -0.63
N VAL A 36 -3.73 -0.53 -0.11
CA VAL A 36 -4.01 0.68 -0.88
C VAL A 36 -2.76 1.55 -0.89
N ILE A 37 -2.28 1.85 -2.09
CA ILE A 37 -1.18 2.78 -2.34
C ILE A 37 -1.80 4.07 -2.85
N ARG A 38 -1.59 5.20 -2.18
CA ARG A 38 -2.11 6.52 -2.58
C ARG A 38 -0.99 7.50 -2.85
N GLN A 39 -1.10 8.24 -3.95
CA GLN A 39 -0.22 9.37 -4.26
C GLN A 39 -1.00 10.42 -5.06
N ALA A 40 -0.94 11.68 -4.64
CA ALA A 40 -1.46 12.83 -5.40
C ALA A 40 -2.92 12.72 -5.88
N GLY A 41 -3.79 12.01 -5.16
CA GLY A 41 -5.20 11.78 -5.54
C GLY A 41 -5.43 10.53 -6.40
N ALA A 42 -4.37 9.93 -6.94
CA ALA A 42 -4.42 8.59 -7.53
C ALA A 42 -4.25 7.51 -6.45
N PHE A 43 -4.87 6.36 -6.67
CA PHE A 43 -4.69 5.20 -5.81
C PHE A 43 -4.68 3.90 -6.60
N VAL A 44 -3.90 2.93 -6.09
CA VAL A 44 -3.86 1.54 -6.56
C VAL A 44 -4.25 0.67 -5.39
N THR A 45 -5.10 -0.33 -5.65
CA THR A 45 -5.50 -1.32 -4.65
C THR A 45 -5.03 -2.69 -5.08
N ILE A 46 -4.35 -3.40 -4.20
CA ILE A 46 -3.76 -4.72 -4.45
C ILE A 46 -4.34 -5.68 -3.41
N PRO A 47 -4.94 -6.81 -3.81
CA PRO A 47 -5.32 -7.86 -2.87
C PRO A 47 -4.09 -8.31 -2.05
N ASP A 48 -4.24 -8.43 -0.73
CA ASP A 48 -3.12 -8.82 0.15
C ASP A 48 -2.55 -10.20 -0.25
N ALA A 49 -3.42 -11.09 -0.75
CA ALA A 49 -3.05 -12.40 -1.29
C ALA A 49 -2.12 -12.35 -2.51
N ASP A 50 -2.17 -11.27 -3.31
CA ASP A 50 -1.36 -11.11 -4.53
C ASP A 50 -0.09 -10.30 -4.28
N LEU A 51 0.09 -9.71 -3.09
CA LEU A 51 1.25 -8.87 -2.76
C LEU A 51 2.57 -9.59 -2.99
N ALA A 52 2.67 -10.85 -2.57
CA ALA A 52 3.90 -11.64 -2.71
C ALA A 52 4.26 -11.84 -4.19
N ARG A 53 3.27 -12.13 -5.03
CA ARG A 53 3.46 -12.29 -6.49
C ARG A 53 3.90 -11.00 -7.14
N LEU A 54 3.28 -9.88 -6.75
CA LEU A 54 3.66 -8.55 -7.24
C LEU A 54 5.12 -8.22 -6.86
N LEU A 55 5.52 -8.46 -5.61
CA LEU A 55 6.89 -8.22 -5.17
C LEU A 55 7.91 -9.08 -5.91
N THR A 56 7.57 -10.32 -6.24
CA THR A 56 8.41 -11.17 -7.09
C THR A 56 8.52 -10.58 -8.50
N ALA A 57 7.40 -10.23 -9.13
CA ALA A 57 7.41 -9.63 -10.47
C ALA A 57 8.22 -8.33 -10.53
N LEU A 58 8.14 -7.48 -9.49
CA LEU A 58 8.89 -6.22 -9.42
C LEU A 58 10.40 -6.41 -9.17
N LYS A 59 10.83 -7.56 -8.65
CA LYS A 59 12.26 -7.87 -8.46
C LYS A 59 12.93 -8.42 -9.71
N GLU A 60 12.14 -8.93 -10.64
CA GLU A 60 12.61 -9.50 -11.92
C GLU A 60 12.70 -8.46 -13.04
N VAL A 61 12.31 -7.21 -12.77
CA VAL A 61 12.42 -6.04 -13.66
C VAL A 61 13.61 -5.19 -13.27
#